data_AF-A0A7S3Y3W9-F1
#
_entry.id   AF-A0A7S3Y3W9-F1
#
_cell.length_a   1.000
_cell.length_b   1.000
_cell.length_c   1.000
_cell.angle_alpha   90.00
_cell.angle_beta   90.00
_cell.angle_gamma   90.00
#
_symmetry.space_group_name_H-M   'P 1'
#
loop_
_entity.id
_entity.type
_entity.pdbx_description
1 polymer ?
#
loop_
_entity_poly.entity_id
_entity_poly.type
_entity_poly.pdbx_seq_one_letter_code
_entity_poly.pdbx_strand_id
1 'polypeptide(L)'
;GEEEEEEETESETATETEASSVAGSEDTEAAAGRVQTELGELVDCLREDGKLDVGEANALRGAIDARDARVFAAHDAYVAFQDVDDLIDTLLRLAKRRAAGGSSGSSEGPSLSESSGAAAASPPSRPGLLTKQDRCDIINMMLDADVFTKAQADFMTQLIMGGDDSINEMFDEYETSKNVVTLVDGIKKLSWEISKLDDDNKIDDDDNDDEDESGQDGEDDEPESFLDTHFADLVSEMGLGRVEAAALRLGLARGDASLRAALEVYRQDRDEQDLQDTLRRVARRILAEVRAEGGE
;
A
#
# COMPACT_ATOMS: atom_id res chain seq x y z
N GLY A 1 11.30 71.75 -23.01
CA GLY A 1 10.46 70.55 -23.03
C GLY A 1 10.17 70.26 -21.59
N GLU A 2 8.92 70.32 -21.12
CA GLU A 2 7.73 69.64 -21.69
C GLU A 2 8.08 68.16 -21.86
N GLU A 3 7.46 67.19 -21.19
CA GLU A 3 6.02 66.89 -20.98
C GLU A 3 5.86 66.23 -19.58
N GLU A 4 4.85 66.51 -18.74
CA GLU A 4 3.44 66.08 -18.75
C GLU A 4 3.19 64.55 -18.72
N GLU A 5 2.08 64.17 -18.06
CA GLU A 5 1.38 62.86 -18.03
C GLU A 5 1.75 61.88 -16.89
N GLU A 6 0.82 61.21 -16.18
CA GLU A 6 -0.64 61.30 -16.02
C GLU A 6 -1.03 60.37 -14.82
N GLU A 7 -2.16 60.66 -14.19
CA GLU A 7 -2.81 59.86 -13.15
C GLU A 7 -3.40 58.57 -13.71
N GLU A 8 -3.30 57.42 -13.02
CA GLU A 8 -4.36 56.38 -13.08
C GLU A 8 -4.50 55.69 -11.71
N THR A 9 -5.58 56.03 -11.01
CA THR A 9 -6.12 55.25 -9.88
C THR A 9 -7.25 54.38 -10.41
N GLU A 10 -7.00 53.08 -10.59
CA GLU A 10 -8.07 52.12 -10.89
C GLU A 10 -8.52 51.39 -9.62
N SER A 11 -9.83 51.51 -9.40
CA SER A 11 -10.63 50.95 -8.34
C SER A 11 -11.21 49.63 -8.82
N GLU A 12 -10.74 48.50 -8.30
CA GLU A 12 -11.43 47.22 -8.52
C GLU A 12 -12.46 46.94 -7.42
N THR A 13 -13.70 46.84 -7.89
CA THR A 13 -14.94 46.64 -7.17
C THR A 13 -15.07 45.18 -6.74
N ALA A 14 -15.15 44.94 -5.43
CA ALA A 14 -15.63 43.68 -4.88
C ALA A 14 -17.14 43.54 -5.14
N THR A 15 -17.51 42.61 -6.01
CA THR A 15 -18.88 42.09 -6.13
C THR A 15 -18.92 40.68 -5.56
N GLU A 16 -19.08 40.56 -4.25
CA GLU A 16 -19.61 39.34 -3.63
C GLU A 16 -21.07 39.21 -4.04
N THR A 17 -21.34 38.26 -4.94
CA THR A 17 -22.70 37.77 -5.22
C THR A 17 -22.74 36.31 -4.79
N GLU A 18 -22.95 36.10 -3.50
CA GLU A 18 -23.36 34.80 -2.97
C GLU A 18 -24.84 34.58 -3.28
N ALA A 19 -25.11 33.91 -4.40
CA ALA A 19 -26.39 33.25 -4.64
C ALA A 19 -26.20 32.09 -5.63
N SER A 20 -26.77 30.94 -5.24
CA SER A 20 -27.13 29.79 -6.09
C SER A 20 -26.26 28.54 -5.94
N SER A 21 -26.53 27.77 -4.89
CA SER A 21 -26.08 26.38 -4.71
C SER A 21 -27.19 25.37 -5.06
N VAL A 22 -27.92 25.58 -6.16
CA VAL A 22 -28.93 24.65 -6.68
C VAL A 22 -28.80 24.56 -8.20
N ALA A 23 -27.74 23.92 -8.70
CA ALA A 23 -27.53 23.66 -10.13
C ALA A 23 -26.56 22.48 -10.41
N GLY A 24 -26.49 21.47 -9.55
CA GLY A 24 -25.47 20.41 -9.65
C GLY A 24 -25.80 19.22 -10.56
N SER A 25 -26.77 19.33 -11.48
CA SER A 25 -27.30 18.15 -12.20
C SER A 25 -27.22 18.20 -13.72
N GLU A 26 -27.01 19.37 -14.33
CA GLU A 26 -26.98 19.51 -15.79
C GLU A 26 -25.55 19.43 -16.36
N ASP A 27 -24.53 19.78 -15.58
CA ASP A 27 -23.12 19.70 -16.01
C ASP A 27 -22.60 18.26 -16.11
N THR A 28 -23.14 17.32 -15.35
CA THR A 28 -22.64 15.94 -15.30
C THR A 28 -22.97 15.15 -16.56
N GLU A 29 -24.11 15.43 -17.21
CA GLU A 29 -24.51 14.71 -18.42
C GLU A 29 -23.72 15.18 -19.66
N ALA A 30 -23.42 16.49 -19.74
CA ALA A 30 -22.56 17.05 -20.77
C ALA A 30 -21.09 16.62 -20.59
N ALA A 31 -20.60 16.57 -19.35
CA ALA A 31 -19.25 16.06 -19.04
C ALA A 31 -19.10 14.58 -19.43
N ALA A 32 -20.10 13.75 -19.13
CA ALA A 32 -20.08 12.34 -19.51
C ALA A 32 -19.98 12.14 -21.03
N GLY A 33 -20.65 12.99 -21.84
CA GLY A 33 -20.55 12.93 -23.30
C GLY A 33 -19.15 13.27 -23.83
N ARG A 34 -18.44 14.21 -23.19
CA ARG A 34 -17.05 14.54 -23.54
C ARG A 34 -16.12 13.38 -23.23
N VAL A 35 -16.24 12.79 -22.02
CA VAL A 35 -15.45 11.63 -21.59
C VAL A 35 -15.66 10.44 -22.53
N GLN A 36 -16.89 10.17 -22.97
CA GLN A 36 -17.16 9.12 -23.95
C GLN A 36 -16.47 9.36 -25.29
N THR A 37 -16.40 10.61 -25.72
CA THR A 37 -15.74 10.99 -26.98
C THR A 37 -14.23 10.80 -26.87
N GLU A 38 -13.62 11.33 -25.80
CA GLU A 38 -12.18 11.22 -25.55
C GLU A 38 -11.72 9.76 -25.41
N LEU A 39 -12.43 8.95 -24.61
CA LEU A 39 -12.15 7.52 -24.49
C LEU A 39 -12.36 6.79 -25.82
N GLY A 40 -13.37 7.19 -26.60
CA GLY A 40 -13.63 6.62 -27.92
C GLY A 40 -12.47 6.87 -28.91
N GLU A 41 -11.95 8.10 -28.93
CA GLU A 41 -10.79 8.48 -29.74
C GLU A 41 -9.53 7.71 -29.30
N LEU A 42 -9.30 7.60 -27.98
CA LEU A 42 -8.19 6.81 -27.44
C LEU A 42 -8.27 5.34 -27.87
N VAL A 43 -9.46 4.73 -27.83
CA VAL A 43 -9.65 3.34 -28.29
C VAL A 43 -9.40 3.20 -29.79
N ASP A 44 -9.80 4.17 -30.60
CA ASP A 44 -9.51 4.16 -32.03
C ASP A 44 -7.98 4.29 -32.28
N CYS A 45 -7.25 5.13 -31.53
CA CYS A 45 -5.79 5.20 -31.58
C CYS A 45 -5.11 3.88 -31.17
N LEU A 46 -5.55 3.25 -30.07
CA LEU A 46 -4.99 1.96 -29.60
C LEU A 46 -5.20 0.83 -30.61
N ARG A 47 -6.29 0.86 -31.39
CA ARG A 47 -6.53 -0.07 -32.49
C ARG A 47 -5.58 0.20 -33.66
N GLU A 48 -5.39 1.46 -34.04
CA GLU A 48 -4.48 1.85 -35.13
C GLU A 48 -3.03 1.48 -34.83
N ASP A 49 -2.63 1.59 -33.57
CA ASP A 49 -1.31 1.16 -33.07
C ASP A 49 -1.18 -0.38 -32.97
N GLY A 50 -2.27 -1.14 -33.18
CA GLY A 50 -2.28 -2.60 -33.10
C GLY A 50 -2.20 -3.15 -31.66
N LYS A 51 -2.42 -2.30 -30.64
CA LYS A 51 -2.50 -2.73 -29.23
C LYS A 51 -3.82 -3.44 -28.91
N LEU A 52 -4.87 -3.15 -29.67
CA LEU A 52 -6.19 -3.76 -29.57
C LEU A 52 -6.58 -4.45 -30.89
N ASP A 53 -7.12 -5.66 -30.81
CA ASP A 53 -7.80 -6.28 -31.95
C ASP A 53 -9.16 -5.62 -32.22
N VAL A 54 -9.70 -5.79 -33.44
CA VAL A 54 -11.02 -5.29 -33.84
C VAL A 54 -12.13 -5.77 -32.89
N GLY A 55 -12.06 -7.01 -32.41
CA GLY A 55 -13.03 -7.54 -31.45
C GLY A 55 -12.96 -6.85 -30.09
N GLU A 56 -11.75 -6.59 -29.59
CA GLU A 56 -11.50 -5.95 -28.30
C GLU A 56 -11.90 -4.48 -28.32
N ALA A 57 -11.54 -3.76 -29.39
CA ALA A 57 -11.92 -2.36 -29.59
C ALA A 57 -13.44 -2.19 -29.64
N ASN A 58 -14.16 -3.08 -30.37
CA ASN A 58 -15.62 -3.05 -30.42
C ASN A 58 -16.25 -3.36 -29.05
N ALA A 59 -15.70 -4.30 -28.30
CA ALA A 59 -16.19 -4.64 -26.96
C ALA A 59 -16.01 -3.47 -25.97
N LEU A 60 -14.89 -2.76 -26.07
CA LEU A 60 -14.60 -1.60 -25.22
C LEU A 60 -15.45 -0.39 -25.62
N ARG A 61 -15.67 -0.16 -26.92
CA ARG A 61 -16.57 0.90 -27.43
C ARG A 61 -18.00 0.69 -26.94
N GLY A 62 -18.50 -0.54 -27.01
CA GLY A 62 -19.80 -0.89 -26.44
C GLY A 62 -19.88 -0.68 -24.91
N ALA A 63 -18.76 -0.83 -24.18
CA ALA A 63 -18.71 -0.54 -22.74
C ALA A 63 -18.73 0.97 -22.45
N ILE A 64 -18.09 1.78 -23.29
CA ILE A 64 -18.13 3.25 -23.21
C ILE A 64 -19.55 3.76 -23.51
N ASP A 65 -20.19 3.25 -24.57
CA ASP A 65 -21.57 3.59 -24.94
C ASP A 65 -22.56 3.19 -23.83
N ALA A 66 -22.35 2.03 -23.20
CA ALA A 66 -23.15 1.54 -22.08
C ALA A 66 -22.82 2.23 -20.74
N ARG A 67 -21.88 3.18 -20.71
CA ARG A 67 -21.38 3.84 -19.49
C ARG A 67 -20.99 2.86 -18.39
N ASP A 68 -20.17 1.86 -18.73
CA ASP A 68 -19.65 0.92 -17.75
C ASP A 68 -18.88 1.66 -16.66
N ALA A 69 -19.35 1.53 -15.42
CA ALA A 69 -18.75 2.15 -14.24
C ALA A 69 -17.25 1.86 -14.10
N ARG A 70 -16.77 0.70 -14.56
CA ARG A 70 -15.34 0.34 -14.49
C ARG A 70 -14.48 1.15 -15.45
N VAL A 71 -15.00 1.44 -16.64
CA VAL A 71 -14.29 2.25 -17.64
C VAL A 71 -14.21 3.70 -17.16
N PHE A 72 -15.32 4.23 -16.62
CA PHE A 72 -15.36 5.59 -16.07
C PHE A 72 -14.51 5.72 -14.81
N ALA A 73 -14.51 4.73 -13.91
CA ALA A 73 -13.62 4.74 -12.74
C ALA A 73 -12.14 4.76 -13.12
N ALA A 74 -11.75 4.06 -14.18
CA ALA A 74 -10.38 4.10 -14.70
C ALA A 74 -10.04 5.49 -15.26
N HIS A 75 -10.98 6.13 -15.97
CA HIS A 75 -10.83 7.49 -16.44
C HIS A 75 -10.74 8.50 -15.28
N ASP A 76 -11.55 8.34 -14.23
CA ASP A 76 -11.51 9.21 -13.05
C ASP A 76 -10.15 9.12 -12.34
N ALA A 77 -9.59 7.90 -12.23
CA ALA A 77 -8.24 7.69 -11.74
C ALA A 77 -7.19 8.37 -12.64
N TYR A 78 -7.33 8.25 -13.96
CA TYR A 78 -6.47 8.97 -14.90
C TYR A 78 -6.53 10.48 -14.73
N VAL A 79 -7.71 11.07 -14.54
CA VAL A 79 -7.83 12.53 -14.31
C VAL A 79 -7.13 12.94 -13.01
N ALA A 80 -7.18 12.09 -11.98
CA ALA A 80 -6.54 12.37 -10.69
C ALA A 80 -5.01 12.26 -10.75
N PHE A 81 -4.47 11.24 -11.43
CA PHE A 81 -3.05 10.90 -11.39
C PHE A 81 -2.28 11.23 -12.68
N GLN A 82 -2.97 11.53 -13.77
CA GLN A 82 -2.44 11.78 -15.12
C GLN A 82 -1.54 10.66 -15.67
N ASP A 83 -1.75 9.43 -15.21
CA ASP A 83 -1.01 8.26 -15.68
C ASP A 83 -1.68 7.62 -16.89
N VAL A 84 -1.17 7.96 -18.08
CA VAL A 84 -1.69 7.46 -19.36
C VAL A 84 -1.44 5.96 -19.50
N ASP A 85 -0.30 5.46 -19.01
CA ASP A 85 0.08 4.05 -19.17
C ASP A 85 -0.84 3.16 -18.32
N ASP A 86 -1.15 3.56 -17.08
CA ASP A 86 -2.09 2.81 -16.22
C ASP A 86 -3.53 2.81 -16.78
N LEU A 87 -3.98 3.93 -17.37
CA LEU A 87 -5.26 3.98 -18.08
C LEU A 87 -5.29 2.98 -19.24
N ILE A 88 -4.25 2.98 -20.07
CA ILE A 88 -4.15 2.07 -21.23
C ILE A 88 -4.17 0.63 -20.74
N ASP A 89 -3.35 0.28 -19.75
CA ASP A 89 -3.27 -1.09 -19.23
C ASP A 89 -4.60 -1.55 -18.63
N THR A 90 -5.28 -0.67 -17.91
CA THR A 90 -6.61 -0.93 -17.38
C THR A 90 -7.63 -1.17 -18.49
N LEU A 91 -7.66 -0.31 -19.52
CA LEU A 91 -8.56 -0.47 -20.68
C LEU A 91 -8.27 -1.76 -21.46
N LEU A 92 -7.00 -2.10 -21.69
CA LEU A 92 -6.59 -3.35 -22.35
C LEU A 92 -7.06 -4.57 -21.55
N ARG A 93 -6.91 -4.53 -20.22
CA ARG A 93 -7.36 -5.62 -19.33
C ARG A 93 -8.89 -5.76 -19.37
N LEU A 94 -9.63 -4.65 -19.40
CA LEU A 94 -11.09 -4.64 -19.54
C LEU A 94 -11.54 -5.20 -20.90
N ALA A 95 -10.87 -4.79 -21.98
CA ALA A 95 -11.18 -5.20 -23.34
C ALA A 95 -10.93 -6.71 -23.53
N LYS A 96 -9.76 -7.21 -23.11
CA LYS A 96 -9.42 -8.65 -23.12
C LYS A 96 -10.44 -9.48 -22.35
N ARG A 97 -10.84 -9.02 -21.16
CA ARG A 97 -11.84 -9.73 -20.34
C ARG A 97 -13.21 -9.78 -21.01
N ARG A 98 -13.63 -8.69 -21.66
CA ARG A 98 -14.92 -8.63 -22.37
C ARG A 98 -14.91 -9.44 -23.67
N ALA A 99 -13.80 -9.42 -24.40
CA ALA A 99 -13.60 -10.24 -25.60
C ALA A 99 -13.55 -11.75 -25.26
N ALA A 100 -12.93 -12.11 -24.13
CA ALA A 100 -12.80 -13.50 -23.70
C ALA A 100 -14.06 -14.06 -23.02
N GLY A 101 -14.96 -13.22 -22.49
CA GLY A 101 -16.03 -13.69 -21.60
C GLY A 101 -17.23 -12.75 -21.49
N GLY A 102 -17.82 -12.35 -22.61
CA GLY A 102 -19.00 -11.46 -22.69
C GLY A 102 -20.30 -11.99 -22.04
N SER A 103 -20.26 -12.65 -20.89
CA SER A 103 -21.44 -13.15 -20.17
C SER A 103 -21.20 -13.31 -18.67
N SER A 104 -20.89 -12.22 -17.97
CA SER A 104 -21.00 -12.16 -16.50
C SER A 104 -21.48 -10.79 -16.07
N GLY A 105 -22.69 -10.44 -16.54
CA GLY A 105 -23.55 -9.49 -15.87
C GLY A 105 -24.46 -10.23 -14.89
N SER A 106 -24.48 -9.74 -13.65
CA SER A 106 -25.62 -9.58 -12.75
C SER A 106 -26.60 -10.72 -12.47
N SER A 107 -26.99 -10.78 -11.19
CA SER A 107 -28.26 -11.29 -10.64
C SER A 107 -28.35 -12.80 -10.38
N GLU A 108 -28.33 -13.19 -9.10
CA GLU A 108 -29.51 -13.76 -8.43
C GLU A 108 -29.26 -13.87 -6.91
N GLY A 109 -30.02 -13.10 -6.12
CA GLY A 109 -30.24 -13.44 -4.72
C GLY A 109 -31.09 -14.71 -4.64
N PRO A 110 -31.08 -15.41 -3.50
CA PRO A 110 -32.35 -15.48 -2.79
C PRO A 110 -32.22 -15.45 -1.26
N SER A 111 -33.21 -14.77 -0.70
CA SER A 111 -34.06 -15.24 0.40
C SER A 111 -33.43 -15.58 1.74
N LEU A 112 -33.66 -14.64 2.66
CA LEU A 112 -34.06 -14.86 4.05
C LEU A 112 -34.67 -16.26 4.28
N SER A 113 -34.12 -16.98 5.25
CA SER A 113 -34.77 -18.12 5.91
C SER A 113 -34.27 -18.19 7.34
N GLU A 114 -35.07 -17.61 8.23
CA GLU A 114 -35.03 -17.86 9.66
C GLU A 114 -35.26 -19.36 9.91
N SER A 115 -34.37 -20.01 10.66
CA SER A 115 -34.75 -21.21 11.42
C SER A 115 -33.93 -21.32 12.69
N SER A 116 -34.63 -21.06 13.80
CA SER A 116 -34.25 -21.35 15.17
C SER A 116 -34.09 -22.86 15.37
N GLY A 117 -32.99 -23.30 15.99
CA GLY A 117 -32.77 -24.69 16.33
C GLY A 117 -31.43 -24.94 17.01
N ALA A 118 -31.41 -24.80 18.33
CA ALA A 118 -30.29 -25.18 19.19
C ALA A 118 -30.03 -26.70 19.14
N ALA A 119 -28.78 -27.09 18.88
CA ALA A 119 -28.13 -28.26 19.48
C ALA A 119 -26.64 -28.29 19.09
N ALA A 120 -25.78 -28.30 20.09
CA ALA A 120 -24.33 -28.33 19.99
C ALA A 120 -23.83 -29.61 19.27
N ALA A 121 -23.35 -29.43 18.05
CA ALA A 121 -22.42 -30.31 17.37
C ALA A 121 -21.63 -29.42 16.42
N SER A 122 -20.30 -29.42 16.53
CA SER A 122 -19.41 -28.59 15.69
C SER A 122 -19.80 -28.73 14.22
N PRO A 123 -20.12 -27.62 13.52
CA PRO A 123 -20.51 -27.69 12.13
C PRO A 123 -19.35 -28.27 11.31
N PRO A 124 -19.64 -29.11 10.29
CA PRO A 124 -18.60 -29.56 9.37
C PRO A 124 -18.00 -28.32 8.69
N SER A 125 -16.70 -28.13 8.86
CA SER A 125 -15.92 -27.05 8.23
C SER A 125 -16.34 -26.96 6.77
N ARG A 126 -16.92 -25.82 6.40
CA ARG A 126 -17.34 -25.58 5.02
C ARG A 126 -16.10 -25.76 4.14
N PRO A 127 -16.19 -26.46 3.00
CA PRO A 127 -15.07 -26.52 2.08
C PRO A 127 -14.75 -25.09 1.64
N GLY A 128 -13.65 -24.53 2.15
CA GLY A 128 -13.19 -23.18 1.78
C GLY A 128 -12.99 -23.09 0.28
N LEU A 129 -13.32 -21.94 -0.32
CA LEU A 129 -13.08 -21.65 -1.74
C LEU A 129 -11.59 -21.78 -2.08
N LEU A 130 -10.70 -21.46 -1.13
CA LEU A 130 -9.26 -21.49 -1.35
C LEU A 130 -8.75 -22.92 -1.26
N THR A 131 -8.31 -23.45 -2.41
CA THR A 131 -7.63 -24.75 -2.44
C THR A 131 -6.31 -24.67 -1.69
N LYS A 132 -5.76 -25.81 -1.27
CA LYS A 132 -4.43 -25.85 -0.64
C LYS A 132 -3.35 -25.20 -1.51
N GLN A 133 -3.48 -25.34 -2.83
CA GLN A 133 -2.54 -24.73 -3.77
C GLN A 133 -2.64 -23.20 -3.75
N ASP A 134 -3.85 -22.66 -3.78
CA ASP A 134 -4.05 -21.20 -3.71
C ASP A 134 -3.49 -20.62 -2.40
N ARG A 135 -3.64 -21.35 -1.29
CA ARG A 135 -3.07 -20.96 0.02
C ARG A 135 -1.54 -20.91 -0.04
N CYS A 136 -0.88 -21.88 -0.69
CA CYS A 136 0.58 -21.86 -0.90
C CYS A 136 1.00 -20.71 -1.83
N ASP A 137 0.24 -20.42 -2.87
CA ASP A 137 0.55 -19.33 -3.80
C ASP A 137 0.42 -17.96 -3.11
N ILE A 138 -0.53 -17.80 -2.19
CA ILE A 138 -0.64 -16.61 -1.33
C ILE A 138 0.60 -16.43 -0.44
N ILE A 139 1.09 -17.50 0.18
CA ILE A 139 2.32 -17.47 0.98
C ILE A 139 3.52 -17.05 0.11
N ASN A 140 3.64 -17.58 -1.11
CA ASN A 140 4.72 -17.20 -2.04
C ASN A 140 4.60 -15.74 -2.49
N MET A 141 3.39 -15.24 -2.74
CA MET A 141 3.18 -13.81 -3.03
C MET A 141 3.58 -12.92 -1.84
N MET A 142 3.36 -13.38 -0.60
CA MET A 142 3.80 -12.67 0.60
C MET A 142 5.33 -12.73 0.81
N LEU A 143 5.98 -13.83 0.39
CA LEU A 143 7.44 -13.94 0.34
C LEU A 143 8.04 -12.96 -0.67
N ASP A 144 7.46 -12.86 -1.87
CA ASP A 144 7.93 -11.92 -2.90
C ASP A 144 7.75 -10.45 -2.48
N ALA A 145 6.74 -10.17 -1.65
CA ALA A 145 6.50 -8.86 -1.04
C ALA A 145 7.36 -8.60 0.22
N ASP A 146 8.28 -9.50 0.54
CA ASP A 146 9.20 -9.43 1.69
C ASP A 146 8.48 -9.31 3.05
N VAL A 147 7.25 -9.84 3.14
CA VAL A 147 6.48 -9.88 4.39
C VAL A 147 7.00 -10.98 5.32
N PHE A 148 7.58 -12.04 4.73
CA PHE A 148 8.16 -13.18 5.43
C PHE A 148 9.54 -13.51 4.89
N THR A 149 10.37 -14.11 5.74
CA THR A 149 11.60 -14.75 5.28
C THR A 149 11.28 -16.06 4.55
N LYS A 150 12.19 -16.49 3.68
CA LYS A 150 12.05 -17.77 2.95
C LYS A 150 11.83 -18.97 3.87
N ALA A 151 12.53 -19.04 5.00
CA ALA A 151 12.37 -20.13 5.96
C ALA A 151 10.96 -20.17 6.57
N GLN A 152 10.38 -19.00 6.86
CA GLN A 152 9.00 -18.89 7.34
C GLN A 152 8.00 -19.33 6.27
N ALA A 153 8.18 -18.91 5.02
CA ALA A 153 7.30 -19.30 3.91
C ALA A 153 7.33 -20.82 3.65
N ASP A 154 8.51 -21.43 3.67
CA ASP A 154 8.69 -22.88 3.52
C ASP A 154 7.97 -23.65 4.65
N PHE A 155 8.11 -23.17 5.88
CA PHE A 155 7.46 -23.76 7.05
C PHE A 155 5.92 -23.64 7.00
N MET A 156 5.39 -22.46 6.64
CA MET A 156 3.95 -22.25 6.50
C MET A 156 3.36 -23.11 5.38
N THR A 157 4.08 -23.26 4.27
CA THR A 157 3.71 -24.19 3.19
C THR A 157 3.63 -25.63 3.71
N GLN A 158 4.54 -26.03 4.59
CA GLN A 158 4.54 -27.34 5.23
C GLN A 158 3.33 -27.54 6.16
N LEU A 159 2.92 -26.52 6.93
CA LEU A 159 1.71 -26.56 7.76
C LEU A 159 0.42 -26.68 6.92
N ILE A 160 0.31 -25.94 5.83
CA ILE A 160 -0.85 -26.00 4.91
C ILE A 160 -0.94 -27.39 4.26
N MET A 161 0.19 -27.94 3.81
CA MET A 161 0.25 -29.29 3.25
C MET A 161 -0.10 -30.35 4.29
N GLY A 162 0.41 -30.20 5.51
CA GLY A 162 0.13 -31.04 6.68
C GLY A 162 -1.32 -30.96 7.16
N GLY A 163 -2.04 -29.90 6.79
CA GLY A 163 -3.42 -29.69 7.18
C GLY A 163 -3.57 -29.24 8.62
N ASP A 164 -2.62 -28.44 9.13
CA ASP A 164 -2.71 -27.88 10.47
C ASP A 164 -3.98 -27.03 10.63
N ASP A 165 -4.72 -27.27 11.72
CA ASP A 165 -6.02 -26.64 11.92
C ASP A 165 -5.89 -25.13 12.18
N SER A 166 -4.82 -24.70 12.84
CA SER A 166 -4.61 -23.29 13.21
C SER A 166 -4.38 -22.42 11.97
N ILE A 167 -3.52 -22.88 11.05
CA ILE A 167 -3.31 -22.13 9.79
C ILE A 167 -4.55 -22.18 8.90
N ASN A 168 -5.28 -23.30 8.89
CA ASN A 168 -6.51 -23.42 8.10
C ASN A 168 -7.60 -22.48 8.62
N GLU A 169 -7.74 -22.34 9.94
CA GLU A 169 -8.69 -21.40 10.57
C GLU A 169 -8.38 -19.95 10.19
N MET A 170 -7.10 -19.55 10.18
CA MET A 170 -6.70 -18.20 9.73
C MET A 170 -7.05 -17.94 8.26
N PHE A 171 -6.84 -18.94 7.39
CA PHE A 171 -7.23 -18.81 5.98
C PHE A 171 -8.75 -18.79 5.80
N ASP A 172 -9.51 -19.48 6.63
CA ASP A 172 -10.98 -19.46 6.60
C ASP A 172 -11.53 -18.11 7.12
N GLU A 173 -10.90 -17.53 8.15
CA GLU A 173 -11.19 -16.18 8.61
C GLU A 173 -10.81 -15.13 7.56
N TYR A 174 -9.67 -15.29 6.89
CA TYR A 174 -9.29 -14.47 5.75
C TYR A 174 -10.31 -14.61 4.60
N GLU A 175 -10.79 -15.81 4.33
CA GLU A 175 -11.79 -16.03 3.28
C GLU A 175 -13.10 -15.30 3.58
N THR A 176 -13.45 -15.20 4.86
CA THR A 176 -14.67 -14.53 5.34
C THR A 176 -14.51 -13.01 5.42
N SER A 177 -13.41 -12.54 6.00
CA SER A 177 -13.15 -11.11 6.26
C SER A 177 -12.52 -10.38 5.08
N LYS A 178 -11.84 -11.12 4.19
CA LYS A 178 -10.95 -10.60 3.13
C LYS A 178 -9.90 -9.62 3.65
N ASN A 179 -9.55 -9.70 4.94
CA ASN A 179 -8.58 -8.81 5.55
C ASN A 179 -7.19 -9.42 5.53
N VAL A 180 -6.33 -8.90 4.66
CA VAL A 180 -4.94 -9.37 4.51
C VAL A 180 -4.12 -9.09 5.77
N VAL A 181 -4.41 -8.01 6.50
CA VAL A 181 -3.67 -7.61 7.70
C VAL A 181 -3.84 -8.64 8.81
N THR A 182 -5.08 -9.07 9.07
CA THR A 182 -5.36 -10.09 10.10
C THR A 182 -4.73 -11.43 9.76
N LEU A 183 -4.69 -11.79 8.47
CA LEU A 183 -3.99 -12.99 8.00
C LEU A 183 -2.48 -12.90 8.27
N VAL A 184 -1.85 -11.78 7.89
CA VAL A 184 -0.41 -11.58 8.10
C VAL A 184 -0.07 -11.58 9.58
N ASP A 185 -0.83 -10.88 10.42
CA ASP A 185 -0.60 -10.85 11.86
C ASP A 185 -0.78 -12.22 12.50
N GLY A 186 -1.81 -12.98 12.10
CA GLY A 186 -2.00 -14.37 12.55
C GLY A 186 -0.83 -15.28 12.17
N ILE A 187 -0.37 -15.20 10.92
CA ILE A 187 0.76 -15.99 10.43
C ILE A 187 2.06 -15.60 11.15
N LYS A 188 2.31 -14.31 11.37
CA LYS A 188 3.48 -13.83 12.15
C LYS A 188 3.45 -14.35 13.58
N LYS A 189 2.27 -14.34 14.21
CA LYS A 189 2.09 -14.88 15.57
C LYS A 189 2.44 -16.37 15.64
N LEU A 190 1.95 -17.18 14.69
CA LEU A 190 2.33 -18.60 14.60
C LEU A 190 3.83 -18.80 14.41
N SER A 191 4.44 -18.02 13.50
CA SER A 191 5.89 -18.09 13.28
C SER A 191 6.68 -17.76 14.54
N TRP A 192 6.23 -16.76 15.31
CA TRP A 192 6.91 -16.36 16.54
C TRP A 192 6.75 -17.39 17.64
N GLU A 193 5.56 -17.98 17.78
CA GLU A 193 5.28 -19.02 18.78
C GLU A 193 6.15 -20.27 18.57
N ILE A 194 6.45 -20.59 17.30
CA ILE A 194 7.33 -21.70 16.94
C ILE A 194 8.81 -21.37 17.14
N SER A 195 9.23 -20.14 16.80
CA SER A 195 10.61 -19.71 17.07
C SER A 195 10.93 -19.73 18.57
N LYS A 196 9.92 -19.49 19.41
CA LYS A 196 10.06 -19.54 20.88
C LYS A 196 10.32 -20.97 21.38
N LEU A 197 9.76 -21.99 20.71
CA LEU A 197 9.94 -23.39 21.08
C LEU A 197 11.36 -23.93 20.80
N ASP A 198 12.15 -23.26 19.96
CA ASP A 198 13.55 -23.65 19.68
C ASP A 198 14.56 -23.01 20.63
N ASP A 199 14.26 -21.85 21.25
CA ASP A 199 15.16 -21.18 22.20
C ASP A 199 15.04 -21.74 23.62
N ASP A 200 13.88 -22.31 23.98
CA ASP A 200 13.64 -23.00 25.26
C ASP A 200 14.34 -24.38 25.36
N ASN A 201 15.06 -24.81 24.32
CA ASN A 201 15.90 -26.02 24.35
C ASN A 201 17.41 -25.71 24.56
N LYS A 202 17.76 -24.49 24.99
CA LYS A 202 19.05 -24.27 25.67
C LYS A 202 18.96 -24.83 27.09
N ILE A 203 19.27 -26.13 27.15
CA ILE A 203 19.68 -26.83 28.35
C ILE A 203 20.69 -25.97 29.12
N ASP A 204 20.37 -25.79 30.39
CA ASP A 204 21.14 -25.19 31.45
C ASP A 204 22.62 -25.60 31.42
N ASP A 205 23.50 -24.62 31.29
CA ASP A 205 24.87 -24.65 31.79
C ASP A 205 25.33 -23.20 31.95
N ASP A 206 24.86 -22.54 33.01
CA ASP A 206 25.77 -21.92 33.98
C ASP A 206 24.97 -21.27 35.12
N ASP A 207 25.13 -21.87 36.30
CA ASP A 207 24.88 -21.26 37.60
C ASP A 207 25.54 -19.87 37.66
N ASN A 208 24.74 -18.82 37.78
CA ASN A 208 25.18 -17.67 38.58
C ASN A 208 23.98 -16.95 39.20
N ASP A 209 23.84 -17.19 40.51
CA ASP A 209 23.20 -16.33 41.49
C ASP A 209 23.50 -14.85 41.23
N ASP A 210 22.47 -14.00 41.26
CA ASP A 210 22.24 -12.96 42.28
C ASP A 210 21.46 -11.76 41.70
N GLU A 211 20.36 -11.43 42.40
CA GLU A 211 19.75 -10.09 42.63
C GLU A 211 19.34 -9.26 41.38
N ASP A 212 18.15 -8.71 41.23
CA ASP A 212 17.36 -7.92 42.18
C ASP A 212 15.98 -7.64 41.56
N GLU A 213 14.96 -7.54 42.41
CA GLU A 213 13.63 -7.07 42.09
C GLU A 213 13.68 -5.59 41.66
N SER A 214 13.17 -5.28 40.48
CA SER A 214 12.39 -4.05 40.33
C SER A 214 11.32 -4.22 39.27
N GLY A 215 10.06 -4.25 39.74
CA GLY A 215 8.90 -4.08 38.88
C GLY A 215 8.93 -2.69 38.26
N GLN A 216 8.78 -2.65 36.94
CA GLN A 216 8.46 -1.43 36.22
C GLN A 216 7.35 -1.75 35.21
N ASP A 217 6.11 -1.64 35.70
CA ASP A 217 4.95 -1.34 34.87
C ASP A 217 5.19 0.04 34.24
N GLY A 218 5.25 0.12 32.92
CA GLY A 218 5.37 1.40 32.24
C GLY A 218 5.78 1.30 30.78
N GLU A 219 4.77 1.33 29.92
CA GLU A 219 4.78 1.89 28.55
C GLU A 219 5.29 0.97 27.42
N ASP A 220 4.31 0.51 26.64
CA ASP A 220 4.42 0.03 25.26
C ASP A 220 5.10 1.09 24.35
N ASP A 221 6.43 1.18 24.42
CA ASP A 221 7.29 1.91 23.47
C ASP A 221 8.15 0.90 22.69
N GLU A 222 7.52 0.09 21.85
CA GLU A 222 8.19 -0.65 20.77
C GLU A 222 7.51 -0.24 19.45
N PRO A 223 8.18 0.60 18.64
CA PRO A 223 9.06 0.03 17.61
C PRO A 223 10.30 0.90 17.25
N GLU A 224 11.01 1.53 18.20
CA GLU A 224 12.25 2.26 17.85
C GLU A 224 13.46 1.33 17.60
N SER A 225 13.50 0.14 18.19
CA SER A 225 14.59 -0.85 18.02
C SER A 225 14.65 -1.46 16.60
N PHE A 226 13.51 -1.55 15.93
CA PHE A 226 13.41 -2.05 14.55
C PHE A 226 14.07 -1.10 13.55
N LEU A 227 13.87 0.21 13.73
CA LEU A 227 14.47 1.21 12.86
C LEU A 227 15.99 1.25 12.99
N ASP A 228 16.54 1.08 14.19
CA ASP A 228 17.99 1.15 14.41
C ASP A 228 18.77 0.03 13.71
N THR A 229 18.22 -1.19 13.71
CA THR A 229 18.87 -2.34 13.06
C THR A 229 18.82 -2.20 11.53
N HIS A 230 17.66 -1.84 10.98
CA HIS A 230 17.48 -1.64 9.55
C HIS A 230 18.24 -0.42 9.03
N PHE A 231 18.35 0.64 9.85
CA PHE A 231 19.09 1.85 9.51
C PHE A 231 20.59 1.60 9.41
N ALA A 232 21.14 0.74 10.27
CA ALA A 232 22.55 0.36 10.21
C ALA A 232 22.90 -0.36 8.89
N ASP A 233 22.04 -1.27 8.45
CA ASP A 233 22.21 -2.00 7.19
C ASP A 233 22.04 -1.06 5.98
N LEU A 234 21.01 -0.22 6.00
CA LEU A 234 20.73 0.76 4.96
C LEU A 234 21.89 1.76 4.79
N VAL A 235 22.46 2.26 5.90
CA VAL A 235 23.61 3.18 5.89
C VAL A 235 24.88 2.49 5.39
N SER A 236 25.04 1.20 5.68
CA SER A 236 26.16 0.37 5.19
C SER A 236 26.05 0.15 3.68
N GLU A 237 24.84 -0.12 3.18
CA GLU A 237 24.54 -0.31 1.76
C GLU A 237 24.71 0.98 0.93
N MET A 238 24.34 2.13 1.49
CA MET A 238 24.49 3.45 0.86
C MET A 238 25.95 3.96 0.74
N GLY A 239 26.93 3.22 1.28
CA GLY A 239 28.34 3.59 1.19
C GLY A 239 28.70 4.89 1.92
N LEU A 240 27.94 5.26 2.95
CA LEU A 240 28.20 6.45 3.78
C LEU A 240 29.50 6.26 4.58
N GLY A 241 30.28 7.33 4.74
CA GLY A 241 31.50 7.27 5.54
C GLY A 241 31.18 7.02 7.03
N ARG A 242 32.09 6.38 7.78
CA ARG A 242 31.88 6.09 9.22
C ARG A 242 31.51 7.34 10.06
N VAL A 243 32.02 8.50 9.66
CA VAL A 243 31.77 9.78 10.33
C VAL A 243 30.36 10.31 10.04
N GLU A 244 29.89 10.14 8.79
CA GLU A 244 28.53 10.51 8.40
C GLU A 244 27.51 9.57 9.06
N ALA A 245 27.80 8.26 9.08
CA ALA A 245 26.98 7.27 9.79
C ALA A 245 26.85 7.59 11.29
N ALA A 246 27.94 7.97 11.96
CA ALA A 246 27.92 8.37 13.36
C ALA A 246 27.10 9.66 13.58
N ALA A 247 27.21 10.63 12.67
CA ALA A 247 26.42 11.86 12.73
C ALA A 247 24.92 11.59 12.55
N LEU A 248 24.55 10.70 11.64
CA LEU A 248 23.15 10.32 11.44
C LEU A 248 22.57 9.57 12.63
N ARG A 249 23.33 8.65 13.25
CA ARG A 249 22.93 7.99 14.51
C ARG A 249 22.71 9.00 15.64
N LEU A 250 23.57 10.01 15.73
CA LEU A 250 23.40 11.11 16.69
C LEU A 250 22.16 11.96 16.36
N GLY A 251 21.87 12.19 15.07
CA GLY A 251 20.67 12.87 14.60
C GLY A 251 19.38 12.11 14.93
N LEU A 252 19.38 10.79 14.76
CA LEU A 252 18.29 9.90 15.19
C LEU A 252 18.07 10.01 16.71
N ALA A 253 19.13 9.87 17.50
CA ALA A 253 19.06 9.96 18.96
C ALA A 253 18.58 11.34 19.45
N ARG A 254 18.87 12.42 18.70
CA ARG A 254 18.34 13.78 18.96
C ARG A 254 16.92 14.00 18.44
N GLY A 255 16.36 13.07 17.66
CA GLY A 255 15.04 13.19 17.07
C GLY A 255 14.97 14.24 15.95
N ASP A 256 16.00 14.38 15.13
CA ASP A 256 16.07 15.38 14.07
C ASP A 256 14.89 15.27 13.07
N ALA A 257 14.10 16.33 12.99
CA ALA A 257 12.90 16.37 12.16
C ALA A 257 13.20 16.23 10.66
N SER A 258 14.37 16.71 10.19
CA SER A 258 14.77 16.59 8.79
C SER A 258 15.09 15.15 8.42
N LEU A 259 15.70 14.41 9.35
CA LEU A 259 16.01 13.00 9.15
C LEU A 259 14.73 12.14 9.09
N ARG A 260 13.78 12.37 10.01
CA ARG A 260 12.48 11.68 9.97
C ARG A 260 11.70 11.98 8.70
N ALA A 261 11.67 13.24 8.27
CA ALA A 261 11.00 13.63 7.02
C ALA A 261 11.62 12.92 5.79
N ALA A 262 12.95 12.83 5.72
CA ALA A 262 13.64 12.14 4.63
C ALA A 262 13.30 10.64 4.56
N LEU A 263 13.24 9.96 5.73
CA LEU A 263 12.85 8.55 5.79
C LEU A 263 11.39 8.33 5.40
N GLU A 264 10.49 9.25 5.76
CA GLU A 264 9.07 9.16 5.39
C GLU A 264 8.86 9.34 3.89
N VAL A 265 9.53 10.32 3.27
CA VAL A 265 9.50 10.51 1.80
C VAL A 265 10.01 9.27 1.07
N TYR A 266 11.11 8.68 1.56
CA TYR A 266 11.63 7.44 0.98
C TYR A 266 10.65 6.26 1.08
N ARG A 267 9.88 6.15 2.18
CA ARG A 267 8.85 5.10 2.29
C ARG A 267 7.79 5.23 1.20
N GLN A 268 7.48 6.46 0.80
CA GLN A 268 6.45 6.76 -0.19
C GLN A 268 6.96 6.58 -1.62
N ASP A 269 8.12 7.16 -1.93
CA ASP A 269 8.62 7.24 -3.32
C ASP A 269 9.63 6.15 -3.69
N ARG A 270 10.24 5.50 -2.68
CA ARG A 270 11.27 4.46 -2.83
C ARG A 270 12.48 4.90 -3.67
N ASP A 271 12.75 6.20 -3.74
CA ASP A 271 13.92 6.74 -4.44
C ASP A 271 15.17 6.69 -3.55
N GLU A 272 16.01 5.69 -3.82
CA GLU A 272 17.28 5.50 -3.10
C GLU A 272 18.30 6.62 -3.36
N GLN A 273 18.32 7.22 -4.56
CA GLN A 273 19.28 8.28 -4.88
C GLN A 273 18.95 9.56 -4.14
N ASP A 274 17.66 9.91 -4.07
CA ASP A 274 17.20 11.11 -3.36
C ASP A 274 17.39 10.97 -1.84
N LEU A 275 17.08 9.79 -1.28
CA LEU A 275 17.37 9.50 0.13
C LEU A 275 18.86 9.64 0.44
N GLN A 276 19.73 9.11 -0.42
CA GLN A 276 21.17 9.21 -0.23
C GLN A 276 21.68 10.65 -0.22
N ASP A 277 21.24 11.49 -1.18
CA ASP A 277 21.66 12.89 -1.23
C ASP A 277 21.17 13.65 0.01
N THR A 278 19.91 13.41 0.39
CA THR A 278 19.28 14.02 1.56
C THR A 278 20.00 13.62 2.85
N LEU A 279 20.30 12.33 3.05
CA LEU A 279 21.03 11.85 4.23
C LEU A 279 22.46 12.40 4.28
N ARG A 280 23.17 12.49 3.14
CA ARG A 280 24.50 13.13 3.11
C ARG A 280 24.43 14.61 3.50
N ARG A 281 23.40 15.32 3.04
CA ARG A 281 23.18 16.73 3.37
C ARG A 281 22.87 16.91 4.86
N VAL A 282 22.01 16.06 5.43
CA VAL A 282 21.67 16.06 6.86
C VAL A 282 22.90 15.70 7.71
N ALA A 283 23.67 14.66 7.33
CA ALA A 283 24.89 14.27 8.04
C ALA A 283 25.91 15.42 8.09
N ARG A 284 26.14 16.11 6.96
CA ARG A 284 27.04 17.28 6.92
C ARG A 284 26.56 18.44 7.78
N ARG A 285 25.23 18.67 7.85
CA ARG A 285 24.64 19.68 8.73
C ARG A 285 24.91 19.35 10.20
N ILE A 286 24.61 18.12 10.62
CA ILE A 286 24.81 17.66 12.01
C ILE A 286 26.30 17.75 12.38
N LEU A 287 27.21 17.35 11.50
CA LEU A 287 28.65 17.47 11.74
C LEU A 287 29.10 18.93 11.89
N ALA A 288 28.52 19.85 11.14
CA ALA A 288 28.81 21.27 11.26
C ALA A 288 28.30 21.83 12.61
N GLU A 289 27.13 21.40 13.05
CA GLU A 289 26.51 21.78 14.32
C GLU A 289 27.30 21.24 15.53
N VAL A 290 27.65 19.95 15.52
CA VAL A 290 28.48 19.33 16.57
C VAL A 290 29.86 19.98 16.66
N ARG A 291 30.46 20.34 15.51
CA ARG A 291 31.73 21.08 15.48
C ARG A 291 31.59 22.49 16.05
N ALA A 292 30.43 23.13 15.88
CA ALA A 292 30.15 24.44 16.45
C ALA A 292 29.92 24.37 17.97
N GLU A 293 29.19 23.36 18.46
CA GLU A 293 28.90 23.16 19.89
C GLU A 293 30.14 22.71 20.70
N GLY A 294 31.04 21.92 20.11
CA GLY A 294 32.25 21.41 20.80
C GLY A 294 33.45 22.38 20.82
N GLY A 295 33.27 23.61 20.36
CA GLY A 295 34.33 24.62 20.20
C GLY A 295 34.34 25.75 21.23
N GLU A 296 33.46 25.72 22.24
CA GLU A 296 33.37 26.71 23.33
C GLU A 296 34.00 26.24 24.64
#